data_AF-A0A814QX42-F1
#
_entry.id   AF-A0A814QX42-F1
#
_cell.length_a   1.000
_cell.length_b   1.000
_cell.length_c   1.000
_cell.angle_alpha   90.00
_cell.angle_beta   90.00
_cell.angle_gamma   90.00
#
_symmetry.space_group_name_H-M   'P 1'
#
loop_
_entity.id
_entity.type
_entity.pdbx_description
1 polymer ?
#
loop_
_entity_poly.entity_id
_entity_poly.type
_entity_poly.pdbx_seq_one_letter_code
_entity_poly.pdbx_strand_id
1 'polypeptide(L)'
;MLFHSNSNAFTTADTLENEDICSQLLRIILHSNRTLCSESADRRGKKQHIISLSIFGPKENSLFADDKFSQLITPLMHETTVFFPKWIIRLYADELTISRLNLQNLPNVSKNIDICNINQIPTLGDMGAYLSGKLWRFLPALDPTVEFVSSRDLDSPLTHREQIVIEEFINSSYLFLTMRDHPLHNVPVLGGLWTAALDRNRLLFLRLFSILLDRTRVQRYILKKDQNLLEELVWPKVKDDALVYDSYLCEQFREGHVRAFPTQRPARDCHVGCVRPCCQNSSKIILDGPCPQQCRPKYRPEWTYC
;
A
#
# COMPACT_ATOMS: atom_id res chain seq x y z
N MET A 1 -26.44 39.38 50.87
CA MET A 1 -26.17 38.22 49.99
C MET A 1 -25.95 38.74 48.59
N LEU A 2 -24.69 38.83 48.17
CA LEU A 2 -24.28 39.13 46.81
C LEU A 2 -24.06 37.78 46.11
N PHE A 3 -24.83 37.47 45.08
CA PHE A 3 -24.50 36.38 44.15
C PHE A 3 -24.07 37.01 42.83
N HIS A 4 -22.77 36.95 42.56
CA HIS A 4 -22.19 37.15 41.24
C HIS A 4 -22.46 35.88 40.40
N SER A 5 -23.17 36.03 39.28
CA SER A 5 -23.20 35.03 38.22
C SER A 5 -22.08 35.35 37.23
N ASN A 6 -20.95 34.67 37.36
CA ASN A 6 -19.90 34.69 36.34
C ASN A 6 -20.24 33.69 35.23
N SER A 7 -20.40 34.23 34.03
CA SER A 7 -20.36 33.57 32.74
C SER A 7 -19.02 32.87 32.53
N ASN A 8 -19.02 31.58 32.18
CA ASN A 8 -17.89 30.96 31.48
C ASN A 8 -18.40 30.44 30.14
N ALA A 9 -18.22 31.28 29.12
CA ALA A 9 -18.21 30.84 27.73
C ALA A 9 -16.94 30.01 27.53
N PHE A 10 -17.09 28.69 27.41
CA PHE A 10 -16.01 27.81 26.97
C PHE A 10 -15.65 28.18 25.52
N THR A 11 -14.48 28.79 25.33
CA THR A 11 -13.93 29.07 24.01
C THR A 11 -13.33 27.79 23.44
N THR A 12 -13.48 27.59 22.14
CA THR A 12 -13.01 26.42 21.38
C THR A 12 -11.49 26.23 21.41
N ALA A 13 -10.72 27.21 21.91
CA ALA A 13 -9.27 27.17 22.02
C ALA A 13 -8.77 26.20 23.12
N ASP A 14 -9.50 26.08 24.24
CA ASP A 14 -9.08 25.25 25.39
C ASP A 14 -9.16 23.73 25.12
N THR A 15 -9.78 23.31 24.02
CA THR A 15 -9.90 21.89 23.65
C THR A 15 -8.71 21.34 22.85
N LEU A 16 -7.83 22.22 22.35
CA LEU A 16 -6.66 21.82 21.54
C LEU A 16 -5.42 21.50 22.39
N GLU A 17 -5.30 22.07 23.59
CA GLU A 17 -4.10 21.91 24.42
C GLU A 17 -3.99 20.55 25.14
N ASN A 18 -5.08 19.77 25.22
CA ASN A 18 -5.11 18.48 25.93
C ASN A 18 -5.23 17.25 25.01
N GLU A 19 -5.14 17.41 23.70
CA GLU A 19 -5.20 16.29 22.76
C GLU A 19 -3.80 15.72 22.49
N ASP A 20 -3.63 14.39 22.53
CA ASP A 20 -2.36 13.74 22.16
C ASP A 20 -1.96 14.12 20.71
N ILE A 21 -0.66 14.25 20.46
CA ILE A 21 -0.07 14.72 19.19
C ILE A 21 -0.63 13.94 18.00
N CYS A 22 -0.83 12.61 18.14
CA CYS A 22 -1.40 11.79 17.08
C CYS A 22 -2.81 12.26 16.70
N SER A 23 -3.64 12.61 17.69
CA SER A 23 -5.01 13.07 17.46
C SER A 23 -5.03 14.44 16.77
N GLN A 24 -4.12 15.34 17.16
CA GLN A 24 -3.95 16.63 16.48
C GLN A 24 -3.55 16.46 15.01
N LEU A 25 -2.55 15.61 14.73
CA LEU A 25 -2.11 15.33 13.36
C LEU A 25 -3.23 14.72 12.50
N LEU A 26 -4.00 13.77 13.05
CA LEU A 26 -5.15 13.19 12.34
C LEU A 26 -6.21 14.24 12.00
N ARG A 27 -6.50 15.17 12.91
CA ARG A 27 -7.42 16.28 12.64
C ARG A 27 -6.90 17.18 11.53
N ILE A 28 -5.61 17.53 11.54
CA ILE A 28 -4.99 18.34 10.48
C ILE A 28 -5.10 17.62 9.14
N ILE A 29 -4.74 16.34 9.08
CA ILE A 29 -4.80 15.52 7.87
C ILE A 29 -6.24 15.45 7.33
N LEU A 30 -7.22 15.19 8.20
CA LEU A 30 -8.62 15.04 7.81
C LEU A 30 -9.18 16.29 7.13
N HIS A 31 -8.72 17.48 7.53
CA HIS A 31 -9.18 18.76 6.97
C HIS A 31 -8.21 19.36 5.94
N SER A 32 -7.09 18.68 5.66
CA SER A 32 -6.10 19.12 4.69
C SER A 32 -6.56 18.81 3.26
N ASN A 33 -6.17 19.68 2.34
CA ASN A 33 -6.30 19.46 0.90
C ASN A 33 -4.94 19.24 0.22
N ARG A 34 -3.88 19.08 1.01
CA ARG A 34 -2.48 18.98 0.58
C ARG A 34 -2.01 17.54 0.67
N THR A 35 -1.23 17.11 -0.31
CA THR A 35 -0.59 15.78 -0.29
C THR A 35 0.43 15.65 0.85
N LEU A 36 0.69 14.42 1.29
CA LEU A 36 1.76 14.02 2.20
C LEU A 36 2.98 13.47 1.41
N CYS A 37 3.18 13.93 0.18
CA CYS A 37 4.32 13.59 -0.67
C CYS A 37 5.01 14.88 -1.19
N SER A 38 5.45 14.94 -2.45
CA SER A 38 6.15 16.10 -3.02
C SER A 38 5.23 17.13 -3.66
N GLU A 39 5.78 18.29 -4.01
CA GLU A 39 5.07 19.32 -4.79
C GLU A 39 4.55 18.79 -6.14
N SER A 40 5.28 17.85 -6.75
CA SER A 40 4.81 17.17 -7.97
C SER A 40 3.51 16.43 -7.71
N ALA A 41 3.45 15.64 -6.63
CA ALA A 41 2.23 14.95 -6.23
C ALA A 41 1.11 15.93 -5.88
N ASP A 42 1.42 17.08 -5.28
CA ASP A 42 0.44 18.09 -4.90
C ASP A 42 -0.26 18.69 -6.13
N ARG A 43 0.52 19.00 -7.18
CA ARG A 43 0.01 19.55 -8.45
C ARG A 43 -0.98 18.62 -9.17
N ARG A 44 -0.99 17.32 -8.85
CA ARG A 44 -1.95 16.36 -9.42
C ARG A 44 -3.36 16.50 -8.81
N GLY A 45 -3.51 17.22 -7.69
CA GLY A 45 -4.80 17.47 -7.06
C GLY A 45 -5.35 16.27 -6.28
N LYS A 46 -6.66 16.24 -6.06
CA LYS A 46 -7.33 15.19 -5.29
C LYS A 46 -7.69 13.97 -6.16
N LYS A 47 -8.15 12.91 -5.49
CA LYS A 47 -8.63 11.65 -6.07
C LYS A 47 -7.57 10.89 -6.86
N GLN A 48 -6.36 10.85 -6.30
CA GLN A 48 -5.24 10.16 -6.94
C GLN A 48 -5.34 8.64 -6.72
N HIS A 49 -4.95 7.87 -7.74
CA HIS A 49 -4.82 6.41 -7.66
C HIS A 49 -3.33 6.09 -7.56
N ILE A 50 -2.90 5.53 -6.43
CA ILE A 50 -1.48 5.46 -6.07
C ILE A 50 -0.98 4.03 -6.01
N ILE A 51 0.05 3.70 -6.77
CA ILE A 51 0.90 2.53 -6.54
C ILE A 51 2.01 2.98 -5.60
N SER A 52 2.00 2.48 -4.38
CA SER A 52 2.88 2.93 -3.31
C SER A 52 4.06 1.98 -3.14
N LEU A 53 5.27 2.54 -3.23
CA LEU A 53 6.54 1.82 -3.15
C LEU A 53 7.44 2.45 -2.09
N SER A 54 8.33 1.65 -1.53
CA SER A 54 9.38 2.12 -0.63
C SER A 54 10.72 1.55 -1.04
N ILE A 55 11.77 2.37 -0.98
CA ILE A 55 13.16 1.95 -1.16
C ILE A 55 14.01 2.46 0.00
N PHE A 56 14.77 1.57 0.63
CA PHE A 56 15.52 1.86 1.86
C PHE A 56 16.82 1.07 1.89
N GLY A 57 17.93 1.73 2.21
CA GLY A 57 19.22 1.04 2.37
C GLY A 57 19.94 0.68 1.07
N PRO A 58 21.24 0.37 1.20
CA PRO A 58 21.74 -0.93 0.72
C PRO A 58 22.24 -1.82 1.86
N LYS A 59 22.44 -1.28 3.08
CA LYS A 59 22.85 -2.06 4.28
C LYS A 59 21.74 -2.99 4.75
N GLU A 60 20.50 -2.53 4.64
CA GLU A 60 19.29 -3.23 5.07
C GLU A 60 18.78 -4.19 3.99
N ASN A 61 19.07 -3.89 2.71
CA ASN A 61 18.67 -4.72 1.58
C ASN A 61 19.57 -4.49 0.35
N SER A 62 20.36 -5.49 -0.02
CA SER A 62 21.27 -5.44 -1.18
C SER A 62 20.55 -5.49 -2.54
N LEU A 63 19.23 -5.71 -2.57
CA LEU A 63 18.40 -5.55 -3.78
C LEU A 63 18.34 -4.11 -4.27
N PHE A 64 18.62 -3.14 -3.40
CA PHE A 64 18.51 -1.71 -3.72
C PHE A 64 19.87 -1.04 -4.01
N ALA A 65 20.88 -1.85 -4.33
CA ALA A 65 22.08 -1.36 -4.99
C ALA A 65 21.74 -0.75 -6.35
N ASP A 66 22.52 0.24 -6.79
CA ASP A 66 22.21 1.12 -7.92
C ASP A 66 21.86 0.35 -9.22
N ASP A 67 22.67 -0.66 -9.56
CA ASP A 67 22.46 -1.49 -10.75
C ASP A 67 21.14 -2.27 -10.71
N LYS A 68 20.76 -2.76 -9.52
CA LYS A 68 19.54 -3.55 -9.35
C LYS A 68 18.30 -2.66 -9.31
N PHE A 69 18.38 -1.49 -8.67
CA PHE A 69 17.25 -0.56 -8.60
C PHE A 69 16.71 -0.20 -10.00
N SER A 70 17.60 0.19 -10.91
CA SER A 70 17.24 0.59 -12.27
C SER A 70 16.57 -0.56 -13.05
N GLN A 71 17.01 -1.80 -12.81
CA GLN A 71 16.43 -3.01 -13.40
C GLN A 71 15.03 -3.33 -12.85
N LEU A 72 14.64 -2.77 -11.71
CA LEU A 72 13.32 -2.97 -11.10
C LEU A 72 12.35 -1.81 -11.37
N ILE A 73 12.79 -0.56 -11.18
CA ILE A 73 11.89 0.60 -11.31
C ILE A 73 11.51 0.89 -12.76
N THR A 74 12.45 0.74 -13.70
CA THR A 74 12.22 1.04 -15.12
C THR A 74 11.10 0.19 -15.72
N PRO A 75 11.13 -1.17 -15.62
CA PRO A 75 10.01 -1.97 -16.09
C PRO A 75 8.73 -1.70 -15.31
N LEU A 76 8.80 -1.41 -14.00
CA LEU A 76 7.60 -1.11 -13.21
C LEU A 76 6.89 0.17 -13.66
N MET A 77 7.65 1.23 -13.98
CA MET A 77 7.08 2.47 -14.55
C MET A 77 6.40 2.20 -15.88
N HIS A 78 7.02 1.39 -16.76
CA HIS A 78 6.42 0.99 -18.04
C HIS A 78 5.17 0.11 -17.85
N GLU A 79 5.23 -0.90 -17.00
CA GLU A 79 4.06 -1.74 -16.71
C GLU A 79 2.91 -0.94 -16.09
N THR A 80 3.21 0.09 -15.28
CA THR A 80 2.19 1.00 -14.76
C THR A 80 1.51 1.77 -15.89
N THR A 81 2.23 2.26 -16.91
CA THR A 81 1.58 2.93 -18.03
C THR A 81 0.73 1.99 -18.88
N VAL A 82 1.12 0.71 -18.97
CA VAL A 82 0.40 -0.32 -19.73
C VAL A 82 -0.86 -0.79 -19.01
N PHE A 83 -0.74 -1.20 -17.75
CA PHE A 83 -1.81 -1.86 -17.00
C PHE A 83 -2.63 -0.88 -16.15
N PHE A 84 -2.06 0.24 -15.75
CA PHE A 84 -2.67 1.19 -14.82
C PHE A 84 -2.46 2.65 -15.25
N PRO A 85 -2.89 3.05 -16.47
CA PRO A 85 -2.53 4.36 -17.05
C PRO A 85 -3.00 5.59 -16.26
N LYS A 86 -3.98 5.43 -15.36
CA LYS A 86 -4.47 6.49 -14.45
C LYS A 86 -3.73 6.53 -13.11
N TRP A 87 -2.95 5.50 -12.80
CA TRP A 87 -2.27 5.37 -11.53
C TRP A 87 -0.90 6.03 -11.56
N ILE A 88 -0.50 6.56 -10.42
CA ILE A 88 0.77 7.22 -10.19
C ILE A 88 1.57 6.41 -9.19
N ILE A 89 2.83 6.15 -9.52
CA ILE A 89 3.78 5.58 -8.57
C ILE A 89 4.17 6.66 -7.58
N ARG A 90 4.06 6.38 -6.28
CA ARG A 90 4.72 7.16 -5.24
C ARG A 90 5.85 6.34 -4.64
N LEU A 91 7.08 6.78 -4.87
CA LEU A 91 8.29 6.12 -4.38
C LEU A 91 8.79 6.85 -3.14
N TYR A 92 8.62 6.21 -1.97
CA TYR A 92 9.13 6.70 -0.70
C TYR A 92 10.59 6.29 -0.51
N ALA A 93 11.44 7.27 -0.18
CA ALA A 93 12.88 7.07 0.00
C ALA A 93 13.44 8.08 1.03
N ASP A 94 14.53 7.71 1.69
CA ASP A 94 15.34 8.65 2.50
C ASP A 94 16.25 9.53 1.63
N GLU A 95 16.69 10.65 2.18
CA GLU A 95 17.53 11.65 1.50
C GLU A 95 18.82 11.02 0.91
N LEU A 96 19.43 10.10 1.65
CA LEU A 96 20.64 9.39 1.22
C LEU A 96 20.37 8.53 -0.02
N THR A 97 19.24 7.83 -0.04
CA THR A 97 18.81 6.98 -1.14
C THR A 97 18.37 7.81 -2.34
N ILE A 98 17.68 8.93 -2.13
CA ILE A 98 17.32 9.90 -3.17
C ILE A 98 18.57 10.41 -3.89
N SER A 99 19.58 10.84 -3.12
CA SER A 99 20.84 11.36 -3.65
C SER A 99 21.64 10.27 -4.38
N ARG A 100 21.82 9.11 -3.75
CA ARG A 100 22.60 7.99 -4.30
C ARG A 100 22.03 7.46 -5.61
N LEU A 101 20.72 7.23 -5.67
CA LEU A 101 20.03 6.68 -6.85
C LEU A 101 19.57 7.75 -7.83
N ASN A 102 19.89 9.02 -7.57
CA ASN A 102 19.52 10.16 -8.41
C ASN A 102 17.99 10.21 -8.69
N LEU A 103 17.18 9.89 -7.67
CA LEU A 103 15.72 9.70 -7.81
C LEU A 103 15.01 10.98 -8.27
N GLN A 104 15.60 12.15 -7.99
CA GLN A 104 15.10 13.46 -8.41
C GLN A 104 14.90 13.56 -9.94
N ASN A 105 15.62 12.74 -10.73
CA ASN A 105 15.50 12.72 -12.19
C ASN A 105 14.39 11.80 -12.72
N LEU A 106 13.83 10.90 -11.91
CA LEU A 106 12.78 9.99 -12.37
C LEU A 106 11.52 10.71 -12.88
N PRO A 107 11.01 11.78 -12.23
CA PRO A 107 9.88 12.55 -12.76
C PRO A 107 10.15 13.24 -14.11
N ASN A 108 11.43 13.48 -14.46
CA ASN A 108 11.80 14.00 -15.78
C ASN A 108 11.78 12.90 -16.86
N VAL A 109 12.02 11.65 -16.47
CA VAL A 109 12.00 10.47 -17.35
C VAL A 109 10.58 9.95 -17.54
N SER A 110 9.75 9.97 -16.48
CA SER A 110 8.37 9.50 -16.54
C SER A 110 7.40 10.40 -15.76
N LYS A 111 6.24 10.67 -16.35
CA LYS A 111 5.19 11.48 -15.74
C LYS A 111 4.32 10.72 -14.73
N ASN A 112 4.45 9.39 -14.67
CA ASN A 112 3.65 8.53 -13.78
C ASN A 112 4.34 8.21 -12.44
N ILE A 113 5.33 8.99 -12.03
CA ILE A 113 6.03 8.79 -10.76
C ILE A 113 6.22 10.11 -10.00
N ASP A 114 6.05 10.05 -8.69
CA ASP A 114 6.44 11.09 -7.74
C ASP A 114 7.39 10.50 -6.69
N ILE A 115 8.39 11.28 -6.30
CA ILE A 115 9.32 10.93 -5.22
C ILE A 115 8.81 11.55 -3.93
N CYS A 116 8.74 10.78 -2.86
CA CYS A 116 8.35 11.24 -1.53
C CYS A 116 9.52 11.08 -0.57
N ASN A 117 10.10 12.19 -0.11
CA ASN A 117 11.20 12.16 0.86
C ASN A 117 10.66 11.86 2.27
N ILE A 118 10.99 10.69 2.80
CA ILE A 118 10.51 10.26 4.11
C ILE A 118 11.04 11.12 5.26
N ASN A 119 12.15 11.82 5.05
CA ASN A 119 12.73 12.73 6.04
C ASN A 119 12.02 14.09 6.09
N GLN A 120 11.16 14.38 5.10
CA GLN A 120 10.51 15.68 4.92
C GLN A 120 9.06 15.52 4.44
N ILE A 121 8.28 14.66 5.09
CA ILE A 121 6.87 14.48 4.75
C ILE A 121 6.09 15.74 5.12
N PRO A 122 5.34 16.38 4.20
CA PRO A 122 4.52 17.54 4.54
C PRO A 122 3.63 17.27 5.74
N THR A 123 3.54 18.24 6.66
CA THR A 123 2.79 18.15 7.93
C THR A 123 3.36 17.16 8.95
N LEU A 124 4.01 16.07 8.53
CA LEU A 124 4.47 15.00 9.43
C LEU A 124 5.97 15.05 9.77
N GLY A 125 6.77 15.79 9.00
CA GLY A 125 8.21 15.94 9.21
C GLY A 125 9.01 14.68 8.89
N ASP A 126 10.04 14.42 9.68
CA ASP A 126 10.93 13.25 9.51
C ASP A 126 10.28 11.99 10.06
N MET A 127 9.61 11.26 9.17
CA MET A 127 9.01 9.95 9.44
C MET A 127 10.07 8.84 9.39
N GLY A 128 11.17 9.05 8.64
CA GLY A 128 12.28 8.10 8.49
C GLY A 128 13.06 7.88 9.79
N ALA A 129 13.01 8.85 10.71
CA ALA A 129 13.63 8.76 12.03
C ALA A 129 13.14 7.59 12.89
N TYR A 130 11.95 7.05 12.64
CA TYR A 130 11.36 5.98 13.47
C TYR A 130 10.55 4.94 12.70
N LEU A 131 10.04 5.24 11.51
CA LEU A 131 9.34 4.27 10.68
C LEU A 131 10.32 3.37 9.92
N SER A 132 10.06 2.06 9.98
CA SER A 132 10.76 1.09 9.14
C SER A 132 10.45 1.32 7.65
N GLY A 133 11.47 1.15 6.79
CA GLY A 133 11.36 1.31 5.34
C GLY A 133 10.15 0.66 4.69
N LYS A 134 9.83 -0.58 5.10
CA LYS A 134 8.66 -1.32 4.57
C LYS A 134 7.31 -0.67 4.87
N LEU A 135 7.21 0.15 5.91
CA LEU A 135 5.98 0.83 6.30
C LEU A 135 5.79 2.17 5.57
N TRP A 136 6.82 2.72 4.93
CA TRP A 136 6.71 4.00 4.23
C TRP A 136 5.67 3.95 3.12
N ARG A 137 5.57 2.82 2.42
CA ARG A 137 4.53 2.58 1.41
C ARG A 137 3.10 2.54 1.96
N PHE A 138 2.90 2.54 3.28
CA PHE A 138 1.55 2.63 3.87
C PHE A 138 1.12 4.08 4.11
N LEU A 139 2.04 5.06 4.03
CA LEU A 139 1.73 6.47 4.28
C LEU A 139 0.64 7.07 3.39
N PRO A 140 0.45 6.69 2.10
CA PRO A 140 -0.66 7.22 1.31
C PRO A 140 -2.03 6.89 1.88
N ALA A 141 -2.16 5.89 2.77
CA ALA A 141 -3.42 5.64 3.48
C ALA A 141 -3.85 6.80 4.40
N LEU A 142 -2.90 7.63 4.81
CA LEU A 142 -3.14 8.87 5.56
C LEU A 142 -3.33 10.08 4.64
N ASP A 143 -3.04 10.00 3.35
CA ASP A 143 -2.95 11.17 2.49
C ASP A 143 -4.34 11.63 1.99
N PRO A 144 -4.75 12.88 2.25
CA PRO A 144 -6.10 13.38 1.92
C PRO A 144 -6.34 13.55 0.42
N THR A 145 -5.31 13.44 -0.42
CA THR A 145 -5.42 13.55 -1.88
C THR A 145 -5.63 12.21 -2.57
N VAL A 146 -5.46 11.08 -1.86
CA VAL A 146 -5.45 9.73 -2.42
C VAL A 146 -6.83 9.09 -2.31
N GLU A 147 -7.43 8.66 -3.42
CA GLU A 147 -8.71 7.93 -3.44
C GLU A 147 -8.48 6.42 -3.29
N PHE A 148 -7.50 5.89 -4.04
CA PHE A 148 -7.09 4.49 -3.96
C PHE A 148 -5.59 4.40 -3.74
N VAL A 149 -5.18 3.54 -2.82
CA VAL A 149 -3.77 3.19 -2.63
C VAL A 149 -3.61 1.69 -2.82
N SER A 150 -2.63 1.28 -3.61
CA SER A 150 -2.17 -0.09 -3.77
C SER A 150 -0.74 -0.18 -3.26
N SER A 151 -0.52 -0.90 -2.17
CA SER A 151 0.83 -1.11 -1.63
C SER A 151 1.55 -2.17 -2.44
N ARG A 152 2.81 -1.93 -2.80
CA ARG A 152 3.57 -2.78 -3.71
C ARG A 152 5.02 -3.00 -3.28
N ASP A 153 5.54 -4.21 -3.51
CA ASP A 153 6.98 -4.49 -3.47
C ASP A 153 7.60 -4.12 -4.83
N LEU A 154 8.75 -3.42 -4.80
CA LEU A 154 9.43 -2.92 -6.00
C LEU A 154 9.90 -4.03 -6.95
N ASP A 155 10.17 -5.21 -6.42
CA ASP A 155 10.66 -6.37 -7.15
C ASP A 155 9.53 -7.20 -7.79
N SER A 156 8.27 -6.80 -7.63
CA SER A 156 7.10 -7.52 -8.17
C SER A 156 6.54 -6.88 -9.44
N PRO A 157 6.50 -7.59 -10.59
CA PRO A 157 5.95 -7.04 -11.84
C PRO A 157 4.44 -6.86 -11.74
N LEU A 158 3.91 -5.78 -12.31
CA LEU A 158 2.48 -5.59 -12.53
C LEU A 158 2.07 -6.46 -13.72
N THR A 159 0.91 -7.10 -13.61
CA THR A 159 0.43 -8.07 -14.60
C THR A 159 -1.00 -7.76 -15.01
N HIS A 160 -1.39 -8.22 -16.22
CA HIS A 160 -2.77 -8.16 -16.68
C HIS A 160 -3.76 -8.85 -15.71
N ARG A 161 -3.30 -9.91 -15.04
CA ARG A 161 -4.07 -10.63 -14.02
C ARG A 161 -4.41 -9.73 -12.83
N GLU A 162 -3.45 -8.97 -12.36
CA GLU A 162 -3.66 -8.01 -11.28
C GLU A 162 -4.53 -6.84 -11.73
N GLN A 163 -4.33 -6.34 -12.96
CA GLN A 163 -5.17 -5.29 -13.54
C GLN A 163 -6.66 -5.63 -13.44
N ILE A 164 -7.06 -6.82 -13.89
CA ILE A 164 -8.47 -7.25 -13.88
C ILE A 164 -9.04 -7.24 -12.46
N VAL A 165 -8.27 -7.74 -11.49
CA VAL A 165 -8.68 -7.81 -10.08
C VAL A 165 -8.82 -6.41 -9.46
N ILE A 166 -7.87 -5.52 -9.73
CA ILE A 166 -7.91 -4.14 -9.23
C ILE A 166 -9.03 -3.34 -9.92
N GLU A 167 -9.27 -3.52 -11.21
CA GLU A 167 -10.38 -2.89 -11.93
C GLU A 167 -11.74 -3.34 -11.38
N GLU A 168 -11.91 -4.62 -11.09
CA GLU A 168 -13.12 -5.13 -10.43
C GLU A 168 -13.30 -4.48 -9.04
N PHE A 169 -12.23 -4.38 -8.25
CA PHE A 169 -12.26 -3.74 -6.94
C PHE A 169 -12.64 -2.25 -7.01
N ILE A 170 -12.04 -1.48 -7.92
CA ILE A 170 -12.36 -0.06 -8.11
C ILE A 170 -13.83 0.14 -8.51
N ASN A 171 -14.40 -0.78 -9.28
CA ASN A 171 -15.80 -0.71 -9.70
C ASN A 171 -16.80 -1.31 -8.68
N SER A 172 -16.31 -1.89 -7.59
CA SER A 172 -17.14 -2.46 -6.51
C SER A 172 -17.44 -1.45 -5.39
N SER A 173 -18.17 -1.88 -4.36
CA SER A 173 -18.38 -1.13 -3.11
C SER A 173 -17.44 -1.53 -1.96
N TYR A 174 -16.55 -2.51 -2.16
CA TYR A 174 -15.69 -3.07 -1.11
C TYR A 174 -14.69 -2.04 -0.58
N LEU A 175 -14.33 -2.07 0.70
CA LEU A 175 -13.38 -1.11 1.27
C LEU A 175 -11.93 -1.50 0.99
N PHE A 176 -11.66 -2.79 0.90
CA PHE A 176 -10.31 -3.34 0.86
C PHE A 176 -10.19 -4.49 -0.13
N LEU A 177 -9.03 -4.65 -0.74
CA LEU A 177 -8.67 -5.75 -1.61
C LEU A 177 -7.39 -6.40 -1.09
N THR A 178 -7.36 -7.73 -1.05
CA THR A 178 -6.11 -8.48 -0.87
C THR A 178 -6.04 -9.70 -1.80
N MET A 179 -4.82 -10.10 -2.14
CA MET A 179 -4.54 -11.10 -3.17
C MET A 179 -3.52 -12.14 -2.67
N ARG A 180 -3.85 -13.42 -2.82
CA ARG A 180 -3.01 -14.57 -2.43
C ARG A 180 -2.92 -15.54 -3.60
N ASP A 181 -1.95 -15.26 -4.47
CA ASP A 181 -1.75 -15.99 -5.73
C ASP A 181 -0.60 -17.02 -5.62
N HIS A 182 -0.18 -17.45 -4.44
CA HIS A 182 0.89 -18.44 -4.30
C HIS A 182 0.73 -19.23 -3.00
N PRO A 183 1.15 -20.51 -2.92
CA PRO A 183 1.08 -21.28 -1.67
C PRO A 183 1.80 -20.62 -0.47
N LEU A 184 2.84 -19.85 -0.75
CA LEU A 184 3.59 -19.09 0.28
C LEU A 184 2.94 -17.75 0.64
N HIS A 185 1.82 -17.37 0.03
CA HIS A 185 1.05 -16.18 0.40
C HIS A 185 0.15 -16.48 1.60
N ASN A 186 0.75 -17.06 2.65
CA ASN A 186 0.08 -17.70 3.78
C ASN A 186 -0.21 -16.76 4.95
N VAL A 187 -0.52 -15.51 4.64
CA VAL A 187 -0.96 -14.48 5.60
C VAL A 187 -2.27 -13.86 5.11
N PRO A 188 -3.13 -13.31 6.00
CA PRO A 188 -4.39 -12.72 5.58
C PRO A 188 -4.21 -11.61 4.54
N VAL A 189 -3.19 -10.76 4.73
CA VAL A 189 -2.85 -9.63 3.86
C VAL A 189 -1.33 -9.56 3.69
N LEU A 190 -0.84 -9.68 2.45
CA LEU A 190 0.58 -9.46 2.14
C LEU A 190 0.90 -7.97 2.08
N GLY A 191 2.08 -7.59 2.56
CA GLY A 191 2.50 -6.19 2.66
C GLY A 191 2.52 -5.46 1.32
N GLY A 192 2.84 -6.17 0.23
CA GLY A 192 2.91 -5.63 -1.14
C GLY A 192 1.74 -6.02 -2.05
N LEU A 193 0.64 -6.60 -1.53
CA LEU A 193 -0.52 -7.05 -2.32
C LEU A 193 -1.85 -6.71 -1.67
N TRP A 194 -2.05 -5.43 -1.39
CA TRP A 194 -3.35 -4.92 -0.94
C TRP A 194 -3.68 -3.58 -1.58
N THR A 195 -4.98 -3.32 -1.73
CA THR A 195 -5.49 -2.04 -2.22
C THR A 195 -6.63 -1.57 -1.32
N ALA A 196 -6.64 -0.28 -0.97
CA ALA A 196 -7.70 0.33 -0.16
C ALA A 196 -8.40 1.45 -0.94
N ALA A 197 -9.71 1.53 -0.78
CA ALA A 197 -10.56 2.58 -1.31
C ALA A 197 -10.81 3.64 -0.22
N LEU A 198 -9.86 4.57 -0.08
CA LEU A 198 -9.78 5.48 1.07
C LEU A 198 -11.00 6.39 1.20
N ASP A 199 -11.53 6.89 0.07
CA ASP A 199 -12.67 7.81 0.08
C ASP A 199 -13.99 7.12 0.46
N ARG A 200 -14.09 5.79 0.32
CA ARG A 200 -15.29 5.04 0.75
C ARG A 200 -15.47 5.07 2.27
N ASN A 201 -14.36 5.13 3.02
CA ASN A 201 -14.40 5.28 4.48
C ASN A 201 -13.12 5.93 5.02
N ARG A 202 -12.96 7.24 4.76
CA ARG A 202 -11.75 8.00 5.10
C ARG A 202 -11.40 7.91 6.58
N LEU A 203 -12.40 8.07 7.44
CA LEU A 203 -12.20 8.08 8.89
C LEU A 203 -11.72 6.72 9.41
N LEU A 204 -12.22 5.61 8.85
CA LEU A 204 -11.72 4.27 9.17
C LEU A 204 -10.23 4.16 8.83
N PHE A 205 -9.84 4.43 7.59
CA PHE A 205 -8.44 4.26 7.18
C PHE A 205 -7.47 5.19 7.94
N LEU A 206 -7.88 6.43 8.22
CA LEU A 206 -7.10 7.33 9.08
C LEU A 206 -6.88 6.73 10.47
N ARG A 207 -7.90 6.14 11.09
CA ARG A 207 -7.77 5.48 12.40
C ARG A 207 -6.93 4.20 12.33
N LEU A 208 -7.08 3.39 11.28
CA LEU A 208 -6.32 2.14 11.12
C LEU A 208 -4.83 2.41 10.94
N PHE A 209 -4.48 3.42 10.15
CA PHE A 209 -3.09 3.76 9.85
C PHE A 209 -2.52 4.87 10.74
N SER A 210 -3.26 5.40 11.70
CA SER A 210 -2.73 6.39 12.66
C SER A 210 -1.60 5.85 13.51
N ILE A 211 -1.49 4.52 13.64
CA ILE A 211 -0.37 3.84 14.28
C ILE A 211 0.97 4.27 13.67
N LEU A 212 1.01 4.64 12.39
CA LEU A 212 2.22 5.13 11.72
C LEU A 212 2.72 6.47 12.29
N LEU A 213 1.86 7.22 12.99
CA LEU A 213 2.20 8.49 13.64
C LEU A 213 2.67 8.29 15.09
N ASP A 214 2.36 7.13 15.69
CA ASP A 214 2.72 6.80 17.06
C ASP A 214 4.14 6.22 17.12
N ARG A 215 5.11 7.09 17.37
CA ARG A 215 6.55 6.76 17.41
C ARG A 215 6.89 5.59 18.31
N THR A 216 6.14 5.40 19.40
CA THR A 216 6.41 4.35 20.39
C THR A 216 5.75 3.03 19.99
N ARG A 217 4.45 3.05 19.66
CA ARG A 217 3.72 1.81 19.37
C ARG A 217 4.10 1.21 18.02
N VAL A 218 4.45 2.03 17.03
CA VAL A 218 4.85 1.53 15.71
C VAL A 218 6.12 0.68 15.75
N GLN A 219 6.95 0.83 16.79
CA GLN A 219 8.17 0.03 16.97
C GLN A 219 7.89 -1.47 17.06
N ARG A 220 6.67 -1.88 17.46
CA ARG A 220 6.22 -3.28 17.45
C ARG A 220 6.26 -3.90 16.05
N TYR A 221 6.13 -3.09 15.00
CA TYR A 221 5.98 -3.51 13.60
C TYR A 221 7.25 -3.32 12.74
N ILE A 222 8.42 -3.15 13.36
CA ILE A 222 9.70 -3.07 12.65
C ILE A 222 10.16 -4.49 12.23
N LEU A 223 10.96 -4.57 11.17
CA LEU A 223 11.66 -5.78 10.67
C LEU A 223 10.71 -6.90 10.20
N LYS A 224 10.28 -6.83 8.92
CA LYS A 224 9.37 -7.79 8.24
C LYS A 224 7.97 -7.96 8.88
N LYS A 225 7.60 -7.07 9.81
CA LYS A 225 6.30 -7.08 10.51
C LYS A 225 5.28 -6.11 9.92
N ASP A 226 5.49 -5.63 8.69
CA ASP A 226 4.49 -4.88 7.96
C ASP A 226 3.22 -5.70 7.74
N GLN A 227 3.37 -7.02 7.50
CA GLN A 227 2.23 -7.94 7.43
C GLN A 227 1.54 -8.12 8.79
N ASN A 228 2.29 -8.15 9.90
CA ASN A 228 1.70 -8.24 11.24
C ASN A 228 0.88 -6.99 11.57
N LEU A 229 1.29 -5.80 11.12
CA LEU A 229 0.48 -4.58 11.27
C LEU A 229 -0.87 -4.75 10.56
N LEU A 230 -0.84 -5.25 9.32
CA LEU A 230 -2.05 -5.49 8.55
C LEU A 230 -2.93 -6.56 9.21
N GLU A 231 -2.35 -7.68 9.65
CA GLU A 231 -3.07 -8.78 10.29
C GLU A 231 -3.67 -8.39 11.65
N GLU A 232 -2.92 -7.68 12.51
CA GLU A 232 -3.36 -7.35 13.86
C GLU A 232 -4.33 -6.14 13.88
N LEU A 233 -4.13 -5.15 13.00
CA LEU A 233 -4.85 -3.87 13.09
C LEU A 233 -5.84 -3.64 11.95
N VAL A 234 -5.46 -3.95 10.70
CA VAL A 234 -6.26 -3.60 9.52
C VAL A 234 -7.28 -4.69 9.22
N TRP A 235 -6.83 -5.94 9.02
CA TRP A 235 -7.65 -7.08 8.60
C TRP A 235 -8.89 -7.28 9.48
N PRO A 236 -8.80 -7.26 10.83
CA PRO A 236 -9.96 -7.48 11.69
C PRO A 236 -11.06 -6.41 11.55
N LYS A 237 -10.75 -5.27 10.93
CA LYS A 237 -11.65 -4.12 10.75
C LYS A 237 -12.17 -3.97 9.33
N VAL A 238 -11.57 -4.64 8.36
CA VAL A 238 -11.96 -4.51 6.94
C VAL A 238 -12.42 -5.83 6.30
N LYS A 239 -12.16 -6.99 6.93
CA LYS A 239 -12.42 -8.31 6.33
C LYS A 239 -13.85 -8.49 5.84
N ASP A 240 -14.84 -7.99 6.56
CA ASP A 240 -16.26 -8.16 6.21
C ASP A 240 -16.65 -7.34 4.96
N ASP A 241 -15.88 -6.29 4.64
CA ASP A 241 -16.03 -5.46 3.44
C ASP A 241 -14.85 -5.63 2.47
N ALA A 242 -14.13 -6.75 2.55
CA ALA A 242 -12.96 -7.01 1.73
C ALA A 242 -13.29 -7.90 0.53
N LEU A 243 -12.81 -7.50 -0.65
CA LEU A 243 -12.67 -8.38 -1.81
C LEU A 243 -11.36 -9.17 -1.67
N VAL A 244 -11.43 -10.48 -1.87
CA VAL A 244 -10.28 -11.35 -1.63
C VAL A 244 -10.12 -12.28 -2.82
N TYR A 245 -8.94 -12.28 -3.45
CA TYR A 245 -8.62 -13.24 -4.49
C TYR A 245 -7.58 -14.23 -4.00
N ASP A 246 -7.88 -15.52 -4.14
CA ASP A 246 -7.04 -16.58 -3.61
C ASP A 246 -7.01 -17.79 -4.55
N SER A 247 -5.80 -18.19 -4.95
CA SER A 247 -5.60 -19.33 -5.86
C SER A 247 -5.30 -20.64 -5.14
N TYR A 248 -4.90 -20.62 -3.87
CA TYR A 248 -4.37 -21.80 -3.18
C TYR A 248 -4.91 -22.01 -1.77
N LEU A 249 -5.14 -20.95 -1.03
CA LEU A 249 -5.42 -20.96 0.40
C LEU A 249 -6.87 -20.53 0.70
N CYS A 250 -7.76 -20.57 -0.29
CA CYS A 250 -9.16 -20.14 -0.16
C CYS A 250 -9.95 -20.88 0.93
N GLU A 251 -9.60 -22.14 1.22
CA GLU A 251 -10.21 -22.91 2.31
C GLU A 251 -9.62 -22.60 3.68
N GLN A 252 -8.38 -22.10 3.72
CA GLN A 252 -7.71 -21.66 4.95
C GLN A 252 -8.15 -20.26 5.33
N PHE A 253 -8.20 -19.34 4.36
CA PHE A 253 -8.61 -17.95 4.54
C PHE A 253 -10.00 -17.72 3.97
N ARG A 254 -11.02 -18.08 4.75
CA ARG A 254 -12.44 -17.97 4.36
C ARG A 254 -13.08 -16.61 4.70
N GLU A 255 -12.34 -15.74 5.37
CA GLU A 255 -12.82 -14.43 5.79
C GLU A 255 -12.86 -13.45 4.59
N GLY A 256 -13.91 -12.64 4.55
CA GLY A 256 -14.20 -11.70 3.46
C GLY A 256 -14.85 -12.35 2.23
N HIS A 257 -14.97 -11.57 1.16
CA HIS A 257 -15.59 -12.02 -0.09
C HIS A 257 -14.55 -12.73 -0.96
N VAL A 258 -14.21 -13.96 -0.57
CA VAL A 258 -13.22 -14.82 -1.24
C VAL A 258 -13.72 -15.26 -2.62
N ARG A 259 -12.87 -15.04 -3.64
CA ARG A 259 -13.09 -15.41 -5.02
C ARG A 259 -11.85 -16.10 -5.58
N ALA A 260 -12.07 -17.00 -6.53
CA ALA A 260 -11.01 -17.46 -7.41
C ALA A 260 -10.59 -16.30 -8.32
N PHE A 261 -9.32 -16.28 -8.71
CA PHE A 261 -8.86 -15.31 -9.69
C PHE A 261 -9.56 -15.47 -11.05
N PRO A 262 -9.88 -14.37 -11.75
CA PRO A 262 -10.71 -14.40 -12.94
C PRO A 262 -9.96 -14.77 -14.22
N THR A 263 -8.65 -15.04 -14.14
CA THR A 263 -7.80 -15.42 -15.27
C THR A 263 -7.02 -16.71 -14.99
N GLN A 264 -6.48 -17.30 -16.05
CA GLN A 264 -5.44 -18.33 -15.96
C GLN A 264 -4.06 -17.64 -15.99
N ARG A 265 -3.08 -18.18 -15.25
CA ARG A 265 -1.69 -17.71 -15.34
C ARG A 265 -1.10 -18.04 -16.72
N PRO A 266 -0.32 -17.13 -17.33
CA PRO A 266 0.35 -17.41 -18.59
C PRO A 266 1.55 -18.36 -18.42
N ALA A 267 2.12 -18.44 -17.22
CA ALA A 267 3.26 -19.29 -16.87
C ALA A 267 3.17 -19.68 -15.39
N ARG A 268 3.81 -20.81 -15.00
CA ARG A 268 3.72 -21.34 -13.63
C ARG A 268 4.26 -20.37 -12.58
N ASP A 269 5.31 -19.65 -12.94
CA ASP A 269 5.97 -18.66 -12.09
C ASP A 269 5.34 -17.26 -12.19
N CYS A 270 4.27 -17.10 -12.97
CA CYS A 270 3.61 -15.82 -13.20
C CYS A 270 2.42 -15.60 -12.25
N HIS A 271 2.70 -15.59 -10.95
CA HIS A 271 1.72 -15.21 -9.93
C HIS A 271 1.83 -13.74 -9.58
N VAL A 272 0.72 -13.13 -9.17
CA VAL A 272 0.71 -11.75 -8.64
C VAL A 272 1.60 -11.71 -7.39
N GLY A 273 2.60 -10.83 -7.38
CA GLY A 273 3.60 -10.71 -6.29
C GLY A 273 4.84 -11.58 -6.45
N CYS A 274 5.05 -12.21 -7.61
CA CYS A 274 6.30 -12.91 -7.90
C CYS A 274 7.49 -11.95 -7.94
N VAL A 275 8.67 -12.41 -7.52
CA VAL A 275 9.90 -11.62 -7.60
C VAL A 275 10.47 -11.68 -9.02
N ARG A 276 10.74 -10.53 -9.64
CA ARG A 276 11.40 -10.45 -10.96
C ARG A 276 12.82 -11.04 -10.90
N PRO A 277 13.28 -11.75 -11.95
CA PRO A 277 12.54 -12.14 -13.13
C PRO A 277 11.55 -13.29 -12.83
N CYS A 278 10.30 -13.12 -13.27
CA CYS A 278 9.26 -14.16 -13.26
C CYS A 278 8.45 -14.07 -14.56
N CYS A 279 7.49 -14.98 -14.75
CA CYS A 279 6.75 -15.18 -15.99
C CYS A 279 7.63 -15.64 -17.18
N GLN A 280 8.71 -16.37 -16.91
CA GLN A 280 9.67 -16.82 -17.93
C GLN A 280 9.69 -18.34 -18.11
N ASN A 281 8.88 -19.11 -17.36
CA ASN A 281 8.94 -20.58 -17.33
C ASN A 281 10.33 -21.17 -17.03
N SER A 282 11.25 -20.36 -16.48
CA SER A 282 12.68 -20.69 -16.31
C SER A 282 13.17 -20.60 -14.87
N SER A 283 12.33 -20.07 -13.96
CA SER A 283 12.68 -19.85 -12.57
C SER A 283 12.84 -21.20 -11.85
N LYS A 284 13.96 -21.40 -11.16
CA LYS A 284 14.26 -22.61 -10.36
C LYS A 284 13.36 -22.76 -9.12
N ILE A 285 12.64 -21.69 -8.75
CA ILE A 285 11.67 -21.66 -7.65
C ILE A 285 10.31 -22.03 -8.27
N ILE A 286 10.17 -23.32 -8.62
CA ILE A 286 8.88 -23.91 -9.02
C ILE A 286 8.38 -24.69 -7.81
N LEU A 287 7.50 -24.09 -7.02
CA LEU A 287 6.65 -24.77 -6.03
C LEU A 287 5.29 -24.06 -6.13
N ASP A 288 4.11 -24.68 -6.22
CA ASP A 288 3.66 -26.05 -6.05
C ASP A 288 2.42 -26.29 -6.91
N GLY A 289 2.34 -27.49 -7.50
CA GLY A 289 1.09 -28.14 -7.95
C GLY A 289 0.13 -27.35 -8.85
N PRO A 290 -0.96 -27.98 -9.32
CA PRO A 290 -2.10 -27.24 -9.80
C PRO A 290 -2.80 -26.53 -8.62
N CYS A 291 -3.49 -25.41 -8.86
CA CYS A 291 -4.43 -24.84 -7.89
C CYS A 291 -5.36 -25.93 -7.33
N PRO A 292 -5.69 -25.93 -6.04
CA PRO A 292 -6.75 -26.78 -5.49
C PRO A 292 -8.06 -26.55 -6.22
N GLN A 293 -8.80 -27.62 -6.53
CA GLN A 293 -10.02 -27.55 -7.34
C GLN A 293 -11.06 -26.60 -6.75
N GLN A 294 -11.14 -26.52 -5.42
CA GLN A 294 -12.04 -25.64 -4.69
C GLN A 294 -11.68 -24.15 -4.78
N CYS A 295 -10.42 -23.81 -5.09
CA CYS A 295 -9.97 -22.42 -5.29
C CYS A 295 -9.99 -22.01 -6.77
N ARG A 296 -10.42 -22.89 -7.69
CA ARG A 296 -10.54 -22.57 -9.11
C ARG A 296 -11.87 -21.88 -9.40
N PRO A 297 -11.95 -21.07 -10.47
CA PRO A 297 -13.21 -20.49 -10.89
C PRO A 297 -14.22 -21.59 -11.25
N LYS A 298 -15.44 -21.53 -10.69
CA LYS A 298 -16.49 -22.53 -10.95
C LYS A 298 -16.85 -22.66 -12.44
N TYR A 299 -16.70 -21.57 -13.19
CA TYR A 299 -16.95 -21.50 -14.63
C TYR A 299 -15.75 -21.97 -15.48
N ARG A 300 -14.58 -22.18 -14.87
CA ARG A 300 -13.33 -22.66 -15.51
C ARG A 300 -12.55 -23.64 -14.62
N PRO A 301 -13.15 -24.80 -14.24
CA PRO A 301 -12.49 -25.76 -13.35
C PRO A 301 -11.24 -26.42 -13.98
N GLU A 302 -11.09 -26.32 -15.30
CA GLU A 302 -9.94 -26.80 -16.07
C GLU A 302 -8.68 -25.94 -15.90
N TRP A 303 -8.78 -24.72 -15.37
CA TRP A 303 -7.64 -23.87 -15.08
C TRP A 303 -6.84 -24.42 -13.90
N THR A 304 -5.91 -25.31 -14.21
CA THR A 304 -4.99 -25.89 -13.22
C THR A 304 -3.95 -24.89 -12.72
N TYR A 305 -3.75 -23.79 -13.45
CA TYR A 305 -2.99 -22.62 -13.03
C TYR A 305 -3.91 -21.39 -13.04
N CYS A 306 -4.80 -21.31 -12.06
CA CYS A 306 -5.01 -20.03 -11.41
C CYS A 306 -3.75 -19.70 -10.57
#